data_AF-A0A925HJF2-F1
#
_entry.id   AF-A0A925HJF2-F1
#
_cell.length_a   1.000
_cell.length_b   1.000
_cell.length_c   1.000
_cell.angle_alpha   90.00
_cell.angle_beta   90.00
_cell.angle_gamma   90.00
#
_symmetry.space_group_name_H-M   'P 1'
#
loop_
_entity.id
_entity.type
_entity.pdbx_description
1 polymer ?
#
loop_
_entity_poly.entity_id
_entity_poly.type
_entity_poly.pdbx_seq_one_letter_code
_entity_poly.pdbx_strand_id
1 'polypeptide(L)'
;MNEAIIELIKLGGGAAMLVGLVAWLGKILIEKIAQRDTERFIQRLQHEHEQALERFRSEASVSAAEHEIRYRNVFERQALVMARVYKLLEESHQGLRRLFAMIEYEGDPTKEDRFKQFHKSFQEFYRYYRGRKLFLPGPLSQRIDYLSQEVWKEARQFWRCHSREAKGQPSGQDDYWEKAEERLRDEFVPLLEKIESDFRKLLGIQATVETSPPVSRELPQPHSS
;
A
#
# COMPACT_ATOMS: atom_id res chain seq x y z
N MET A 1 -3.94 19.21 -99.23
CA MET A 1 -4.15 18.59 -97.90
C MET A 1 -3.42 19.33 -96.76
N ASN A 2 -2.46 20.23 -97.04
CA ASN A 2 -1.72 20.97 -95.99
C ASN A 2 -2.34 22.31 -95.59
N GLU A 3 -3.26 22.88 -96.39
CA GLU A 3 -3.97 24.13 -96.08
C GLU A 3 -5.10 23.94 -95.05
N ALA A 4 -5.85 22.82 -95.13
CA ALA A 4 -6.97 22.53 -94.22
C ALA A 4 -6.55 22.22 -92.77
N ILE A 5 -5.34 21.70 -92.57
CA ILE A 5 -4.78 21.44 -91.22
C ILE A 5 -4.35 22.76 -90.57
N ILE A 6 -3.87 23.74 -91.35
CA ILE A 6 -3.46 25.05 -90.85
C ILE A 6 -4.67 25.92 -90.50
N GLU A 7 -5.78 25.85 -91.25
CA GLU A 7 -7.02 26.55 -90.88
C GLU A 7 -7.71 25.96 -89.64
N LEU A 8 -7.67 24.63 -89.45
CA LEU A 8 -8.20 24.00 -88.24
C LEU A 8 -7.38 24.40 -86.98
N ILE A 9 -6.07 24.65 -87.15
CA ILE A 9 -5.17 25.15 -86.10
C ILE A 9 -5.37 26.66 -85.85
N LYS A 10 -5.75 27.46 -86.86
CA LYS A 10 -6.01 28.90 -86.69
C LYS A 10 -7.40 29.20 -86.12
N LEU A 11 -8.41 28.40 -86.44
CA LEU A 11 -9.77 28.54 -85.90
C LEU A 11 -9.93 27.82 -84.55
N GLY A 12 -9.17 26.74 -84.32
CA GLY A 12 -9.14 25.99 -83.07
C GLY A 12 -8.07 26.43 -82.05
N GLY A 13 -7.02 27.14 -82.49
CA GLY A 13 -5.86 27.48 -81.65
C GLY A 13 -6.15 28.46 -80.52
N GLY A 14 -7.02 29.45 -80.76
CA GLY A 14 -7.45 30.40 -79.72
C GLY A 14 -8.38 29.76 -78.68
N ALA A 15 -9.30 28.91 -79.13
CA ALA A 15 -10.22 28.18 -78.25
C ALA A 15 -9.49 27.11 -77.42
N ALA A 16 -8.53 26.38 -78.01
CA ALA A 16 -7.72 25.39 -77.31
C ALA A 16 -6.82 26.01 -76.23
N MET A 17 -6.25 27.19 -76.47
CA MET A 17 -5.49 27.92 -75.44
C MET A 17 -6.38 28.37 -74.27
N LEU A 18 -7.59 28.87 -74.55
CA LEU A 18 -8.52 29.28 -73.48
C LEU A 18 -9.00 28.09 -72.65
N VAL A 19 -9.33 26.95 -73.28
CA VAL A 19 -9.71 25.73 -72.57
C VAL A 19 -8.55 25.19 -71.72
N GLY A 20 -7.32 25.23 -72.24
CA GLY A 20 -6.12 24.85 -71.48
C GLY A 20 -5.87 25.75 -70.26
N LEU A 21 -6.08 27.06 -70.40
CA LEU A 21 -5.92 28.03 -69.32
C LEU A 21 -6.97 27.82 -68.21
N VAL A 22 -8.23 27.57 -68.60
CA VAL A 22 -9.33 27.29 -67.66
C VAL A 22 -9.11 25.95 -66.95
N ALA A 23 -8.67 24.91 -67.66
CA ALA A 23 -8.33 23.62 -67.07
C ALA A 23 -7.15 23.73 -66.08
N TRP A 24 -6.14 24.54 -66.40
CA TRP A 24 -4.99 24.80 -65.52
C TRP A 24 -5.37 25.59 -64.27
N LEU A 25 -6.18 26.65 -64.41
CA LEU A 25 -6.73 27.41 -63.28
C LEU A 25 -7.64 26.55 -62.40
N GLY A 26 -8.47 25.70 -63.02
CA GLY A 26 -9.32 24.74 -62.31
C GLY A 26 -8.50 23.73 -61.50
N LYS A 27 -7.43 23.18 -62.09
CA LYS A 27 -6.49 22.29 -61.39
C LYS A 27 -5.84 22.97 -60.18
N ILE A 28 -5.39 24.22 -60.32
CA ILE A 28 -4.78 25.00 -59.22
C ILE A 28 -5.79 25.25 -58.09
N LEU A 29 -7.04 25.59 -58.43
CA LEU A 29 -8.09 25.81 -57.43
C LEU A 29 -8.43 24.51 -56.68
N ILE A 30 -8.56 23.39 -57.39
CA ILE A 30 -8.83 22.08 -56.80
C ILE A 30 -7.67 21.63 -55.90
N GLU A 31 -6.42 21.75 -56.36
CA GLU A 31 -5.23 21.42 -55.56
C GLU A 31 -5.15 22.28 -54.29
N LYS A 32 -5.44 23.57 -54.40
CA LYS A 32 -5.41 24.49 -53.26
C LYS A 32 -6.55 24.24 -52.26
N ILE A 33 -7.74 23.88 -52.72
CA ILE A 33 -8.87 23.50 -51.85
C ILE A 33 -8.56 22.17 -51.16
N ALA A 34 -8.08 21.17 -51.91
CA ALA A 34 -7.72 19.86 -51.35
C ALA A 34 -6.58 19.95 -50.33
N GLN A 35 -5.55 20.76 -50.60
CA GLN A 35 -4.48 21.02 -49.63
C GLN A 35 -5.02 21.69 -48.37
N ARG A 36 -5.88 22.70 -48.53
CA ARG A 36 -6.45 23.44 -47.39
C ARG A 36 -7.37 22.60 -46.52
N ASP A 37 -8.16 21.70 -47.11
CA ASP A 37 -9.02 20.79 -46.38
C ASP A 37 -8.19 19.69 -45.67
N THR A 38 -7.11 19.23 -46.30
CA THR A 38 -6.17 18.29 -45.67
C THR A 38 -5.46 18.93 -44.47
N GLU A 39 -4.97 20.16 -44.62
CA GLU A 39 -4.36 20.92 -43.53
C GLU A 39 -5.34 21.17 -42.38
N ARG A 40 -6.58 21.55 -42.69
CA ARG A 40 -7.63 21.74 -41.67
C ARG A 40 -8.01 20.43 -40.97
N PHE A 41 -8.05 19.33 -41.69
CA PHE A 41 -8.35 18.02 -41.12
C PHE A 41 -7.22 17.55 -40.20
N ILE A 42 -5.97 17.72 -40.63
CA ILE A 42 -4.78 17.43 -39.81
C ILE A 42 -4.76 18.30 -38.56
N GLN A 43 -5.01 19.61 -38.69
CA GLN A 43 -5.07 20.53 -37.55
C GLN A 43 -6.19 20.18 -36.58
N ARG A 44 -7.38 19.80 -37.09
CA ARG A 44 -8.50 19.34 -36.24
C ARG A 44 -8.15 18.04 -35.52
N LEU A 45 -7.61 17.06 -36.22
CA LEU A 45 -7.18 15.79 -35.62
C LEU A 45 -6.10 16.00 -34.55
N GLN A 46 -5.11 16.86 -34.82
CA GLN A 46 -4.08 17.20 -33.83
C GLN A 46 -4.68 17.87 -32.60
N HIS A 47 -5.58 18.83 -32.81
CA HIS A 47 -6.24 19.53 -31.70
C HIS A 47 -7.15 18.60 -30.89
N GLU A 48 -7.94 17.75 -31.53
CA GLU A 48 -8.77 16.74 -30.87
C GLU A 48 -7.92 15.72 -30.12
N HIS A 49 -6.78 15.31 -30.71
CA HIS A 49 -5.85 14.41 -30.06
C HIS A 49 -5.20 15.06 -28.83
N GLU A 50 -4.72 16.30 -28.94
CA GLU A 50 -4.14 17.06 -27.82
C GLU A 50 -5.16 17.25 -26.70
N GLN A 51 -6.41 17.63 -27.03
CA GLN A 51 -7.48 17.75 -26.05
C GLN A 51 -7.80 16.41 -25.39
N ALA A 52 -7.88 15.32 -26.15
CA ALA A 52 -8.14 13.99 -25.59
C ALA A 52 -7.00 13.56 -24.66
N LEU A 53 -5.75 13.81 -25.05
CA LEU A 53 -4.56 13.46 -24.28
C LEU A 53 -4.46 14.28 -22.99
N GLU A 54 -4.79 15.57 -23.05
CA GLU A 54 -4.89 16.45 -21.88
C GLU A 54 -6.00 15.98 -20.93
N ARG A 55 -7.19 15.63 -21.45
CA ARG A 55 -8.29 15.07 -20.65
C ARG A 55 -7.88 13.76 -19.97
N PHE A 56 -7.29 12.82 -20.71
CA PHE A 56 -6.79 11.56 -20.15
C PHE A 56 -5.74 11.78 -19.07
N ARG A 57 -4.79 12.71 -19.27
CA ARG A 57 -3.79 13.07 -18.25
C ARG A 57 -4.43 13.68 -17.01
N SER A 58 -5.40 14.56 -17.20
CA SER A 58 -6.15 15.19 -16.12
C SER A 58 -6.92 14.14 -15.31
N GLU A 59 -7.67 13.25 -15.98
CA GLU A 59 -8.40 12.15 -15.34
C GLU A 59 -7.47 11.19 -14.60
N ALA A 60 -6.35 10.81 -15.20
CA ALA A 60 -5.34 9.97 -14.55
C ALA A 60 -4.74 10.66 -13.32
N SER A 61 -4.46 11.97 -13.40
CA SER A 61 -3.93 12.76 -12.28
C SER A 61 -4.94 12.88 -11.14
N VAL A 62 -6.22 13.12 -11.45
CA VAL A 62 -7.30 13.16 -10.45
C VAL A 62 -7.47 11.80 -9.78
N SER A 63 -7.54 10.72 -10.57
CA SER A 63 -7.64 9.36 -10.05
C SER A 63 -6.45 9.01 -9.15
N ALA A 64 -5.22 9.32 -9.57
CA ALA A 64 -4.02 9.12 -8.77
C ALA A 64 -4.08 9.90 -7.45
N ALA A 65 -4.49 11.17 -7.47
CA ALA A 65 -4.65 11.99 -6.28
C ALA A 65 -5.73 11.43 -5.34
N GLU A 66 -6.88 10.98 -5.86
CA GLU A 66 -7.91 10.33 -5.05
C GLU A 66 -7.42 9.02 -4.42
N HIS A 67 -6.67 8.22 -5.17
CA HIS A 67 -6.06 7.00 -4.65
C HIS A 67 -5.05 7.30 -3.55
N GLU A 68 -4.21 8.32 -3.73
CA GLU A 68 -3.25 8.77 -2.72
C GLU A 68 -3.96 9.24 -1.44
N ILE A 69 -5.00 10.06 -1.55
CA ILE A 69 -5.78 10.54 -0.39
C ILE A 69 -6.47 9.38 0.33
N ARG A 70 -7.11 8.48 -0.41
CA ARG A 70 -7.77 7.29 0.17
C ARG A 70 -6.76 6.39 0.87
N TYR A 71 -5.63 6.11 0.22
CA TYR A 71 -4.57 5.27 0.77
C TYR A 71 -3.97 5.91 2.03
N ARG A 72 -3.67 7.21 2.00
CA ARG A 72 -3.14 7.95 3.15
C ARG A 72 -4.08 7.88 4.35
N ASN A 73 -5.38 8.11 4.15
CA ASN A 73 -6.38 8.04 5.23
C ASN A 73 -6.49 6.63 5.83
N VAL A 74 -6.44 5.59 4.99
CA VAL A 74 -6.49 4.20 5.45
C VAL A 74 -5.21 3.84 6.20
N PHE A 75 -4.05 4.17 5.65
CA PHE A 75 -2.75 3.91 6.24
C PHE A 75 -2.59 4.63 7.58
N GLU A 76 -2.98 5.91 7.68
CA GLU A 76 -2.94 6.67 8.92
C GLU A 76 -3.80 6.02 10.01
N ARG A 77 -5.03 5.62 9.66
CA ARG A 77 -5.90 4.88 10.59
C ARG A 77 -5.30 3.55 11.01
N GLN A 78 -4.71 2.80 10.08
CA GLN A 78 -4.04 1.54 10.37
C GLN A 78 -2.85 1.76 11.31
N ALA A 79 -1.99 2.75 11.05
CA ALA A 79 -0.86 3.09 11.89
C ALA A 79 -1.29 3.46 13.33
N LEU A 80 -2.35 4.27 13.47
CA LEU A 80 -2.90 4.61 14.79
C LEU A 80 -3.47 3.40 15.53
N VAL A 81 -4.18 2.51 14.82
CA VAL A 81 -4.67 1.26 15.40
C VAL A 81 -3.52 0.37 15.84
N MET A 82 -2.52 0.18 14.97
CA MET A 82 -1.33 -0.63 15.22
C MET A 82 -0.56 -0.12 16.46
N ALA A 83 -0.26 1.18 16.51
CA ALA A 83 0.44 1.79 17.63
C ALA A 83 -0.30 1.57 18.96
N ARG A 84 -1.63 1.72 18.95
CA ARG A 84 -2.44 1.51 20.17
C ARG A 84 -2.57 0.05 20.55
N VAL A 85 -2.69 -0.88 19.59
CA VAL A 85 -2.67 -2.32 19.87
C VAL A 85 -1.34 -2.71 20.50
N TYR A 86 -0.22 -2.28 19.92
CA TYR A 86 1.11 -2.58 20.44
C TYR A 86 1.30 -2.03 21.86
N LYS A 87 0.92 -0.76 22.12
CA LYS A 87 0.98 -0.17 23.46
C LYS A 87 0.23 -1.02 24.50
N LEU A 88 -1.02 -1.37 24.23
CA LEU A 88 -1.84 -2.15 25.17
C LEU A 88 -1.31 -3.58 25.35
N LEU A 89 -0.77 -4.18 24.28
CA LEU A 89 -0.14 -5.48 24.34
C LEU A 89 1.10 -5.46 25.25
N GLU A 90 1.94 -4.44 25.11
CA GLU A 90 3.14 -4.26 25.94
C GLU A 90 2.79 -3.98 27.42
N GLU A 91 1.78 -3.15 27.69
CA GLU A 91 1.27 -2.95 29.05
C GLU A 91 0.77 -4.27 29.68
N SER A 92 0.07 -5.09 28.89
CA SER A 92 -0.37 -6.42 29.32
C SER A 92 0.81 -7.37 29.55
N HIS A 93 1.83 -7.33 28.71
CA HIS A 93 3.04 -8.12 28.84
C HIS A 93 3.82 -7.74 30.11
N GLN A 94 3.95 -6.44 30.42
CA GLN A 94 4.53 -5.99 31.68
C GLN A 94 3.73 -6.46 32.90
N GLY A 95 2.40 -6.45 32.80
CA GLY A 95 1.53 -7.04 33.82
C GLY A 95 1.80 -8.54 34.02
N LEU A 96 1.98 -9.28 32.94
CA LEU A 96 2.30 -10.71 32.97
C LEU A 96 3.67 -10.99 33.59
N ARG A 97 4.70 -10.19 33.26
CA ARG A 97 6.03 -10.29 33.88
C ARG A 97 5.96 -10.09 35.39
N ARG A 98 5.21 -9.09 35.86
CA ARG A 98 5.00 -8.88 37.30
C ARG A 98 4.26 -10.06 37.94
N LEU A 99 3.28 -10.63 37.24
CA LEU A 99 2.51 -11.78 37.72
C LEU A 99 3.39 -13.01 37.97
N PHE A 100 4.33 -13.30 37.06
CA PHE A 100 5.20 -14.47 37.16
C PHE A 100 6.53 -14.23 37.89
N ALA A 101 6.77 -13.03 38.41
CA ALA A 101 7.96 -12.77 39.20
C ALA A 101 7.97 -13.62 40.48
N MET A 102 8.95 -14.52 40.62
CA MET A 102 9.11 -15.38 41.79
C MET A 102 9.46 -14.62 43.07
N ILE A 103 10.26 -13.57 42.95
CA ILE A 103 10.74 -12.79 44.10
C ILE A 103 9.68 -11.76 44.47
N GLU A 104 9.29 -11.76 45.75
CA GLU A 104 8.43 -10.75 46.36
C GLU A 104 9.26 -9.97 47.38
N TYR A 105 9.34 -8.64 47.20
CA TYR A 105 9.97 -7.76 48.17
C TYR A 105 8.94 -7.25 49.18
N GLU A 106 9.40 -6.86 50.36
CA GLU A 106 8.54 -6.23 51.36
C GLU A 106 7.92 -4.94 50.80
N GLY A 107 6.60 -4.84 50.85
CA GLY A 107 5.83 -3.72 50.26
C GLY A 107 5.37 -3.95 48.82
N ASP A 108 5.75 -5.06 48.18
CA ASP A 108 5.23 -5.40 46.85
C ASP A 108 3.72 -5.72 46.88
N PRO A 109 3.00 -5.51 45.76
CA PRO A 109 1.64 -5.98 45.62
C PRO A 109 1.55 -7.50 45.77
N THR A 110 0.48 -7.97 46.41
CA THR A 110 0.19 -9.40 46.56
C THR A 110 0.01 -10.10 45.21
N LYS A 111 0.17 -11.42 45.15
CA LYS A 111 -0.14 -12.25 43.96
C LYS A 111 -1.54 -11.98 43.41
N GLU A 112 -2.53 -11.79 44.29
CA GLU A 112 -3.89 -11.46 43.89
C GLU A 112 -3.97 -10.06 43.24
N ASP A 113 -3.31 -9.06 43.80
CA ASP A 113 -3.27 -7.71 43.23
C ASP A 113 -2.54 -7.67 41.90
N ARG A 114 -1.42 -8.40 41.77
CA ARG A 114 -0.69 -8.57 40.50
C ARG A 114 -1.59 -9.21 39.45
N PHE A 115 -2.35 -10.25 39.81
CA PHE A 115 -3.31 -10.88 38.90
C PHE A 115 -4.41 -9.91 38.47
N LYS A 116 -4.99 -9.14 39.40
CA LYS A 116 -6.00 -8.11 39.08
C LYS A 116 -5.45 -7.05 38.12
N GLN A 117 -4.22 -6.59 38.35
CA GLN A 117 -3.55 -5.62 37.49
C GLN A 117 -3.34 -6.19 36.08
N PHE A 118 -2.78 -7.39 35.97
CA PHE A 118 -2.62 -8.08 34.69
C PHE A 118 -3.97 -8.27 33.98
N HIS A 119 -4.98 -8.77 34.69
CA HIS A 119 -6.30 -9.03 34.13
C HIS A 119 -6.92 -7.76 33.54
N LYS A 120 -6.80 -6.63 34.25
CA LYS A 120 -7.26 -5.32 33.78
C LYS A 120 -6.56 -4.91 32.48
N SER A 121 -5.23 -4.94 32.44
CA SER A 121 -4.47 -4.59 31.22
C SER A 121 -4.76 -5.54 30.06
N PHE A 122 -4.87 -6.85 30.32
CA PHE A 122 -5.17 -7.84 29.30
C PHE A 122 -6.58 -7.68 28.74
N GLN A 123 -7.59 -7.41 29.58
CA GLN A 123 -8.94 -7.11 29.12
C GLN A 123 -8.99 -5.85 28.26
N GLU A 124 -8.27 -4.79 28.65
CA GLU A 124 -8.24 -3.55 27.89
C GLU A 124 -7.63 -3.76 26.50
N PHE A 125 -6.47 -4.43 26.45
CA PHE A 125 -5.85 -4.89 25.21
C PHE A 125 -6.83 -5.71 24.36
N TYR A 126 -7.37 -6.79 24.91
CA TYR A 126 -8.18 -7.74 24.15
C TYR A 126 -9.47 -7.10 23.62
N ARG A 127 -10.14 -6.27 24.43
CA ARG A 127 -11.32 -5.52 24.02
C ARG A 127 -11.01 -4.55 22.88
N TYR A 128 -9.90 -3.81 22.98
CA TYR A 128 -9.51 -2.86 21.94
C TYR A 128 -9.14 -3.56 20.63
N TYR A 129 -8.29 -4.58 20.72
CA TYR A 129 -7.80 -5.37 19.59
C TYR A 129 -8.93 -6.11 18.88
N ARG A 130 -9.80 -6.83 19.60
CA ARG A 130 -10.87 -7.62 18.99
C ARG A 130 -11.81 -6.78 18.14
N GLY A 131 -12.15 -5.57 18.58
CA GLY A 131 -12.99 -4.63 17.82
C GLY A 131 -12.30 -4.01 16.61
N ARG A 132 -10.97 -4.15 16.47
CA ARG A 132 -10.16 -3.48 15.45
C ARG A 132 -9.27 -4.43 14.64
N LYS A 133 -9.43 -5.74 14.84
CA LYS A 133 -8.68 -6.80 14.15
C LYS A 133 -8.71 -6.64 12.62
N LEU A 134 -9.80 -6.12 12.05
CA LEU A 134 -9.95 -5.88 10.62
C LEU A 134 -8.92 -4.90 10.04
N PHE A 135 -8.35 -4.01 10.87
CA PHE A 135 -7.34 -3.05 10.44
C PHE A 135 -5.92 -3.65 10.41
N LEU A 136 -5.74 -4.89 10.85
CA LEU A 136 -4.45 -5.56 10.92
C LEU A 136 -4.36 -6.67 9.86
N PRO A 137 -3.18 -6.92 9.26
CA PRO A 137 -3.00 -8.04 8.36
C PRO A 137 -3.36 -9.38 9.02
N GLY A 138 -3.90 -10.30 8.22
CA GLY A 138 -4.32 -11.62 8.69
C GLY A 138 -3.23 -12.38 9.47
N PRO A 139 -2.00 -12.51 8.94
CA PRO A 139 -0.91 -13.20 9.63
C PRO A 139 -0.54 -12.56 10.98
N LEU A 140 -0.47 -11.23 11.05
CA LEU A 140 -0.20 -10.51 12.29
C LEU A 140 -1.31 -10.75 13.33
N SER A 141 -2.56 -10.66 12.89
CA SER A 141 -3.71 -10.92 13.75
C SER A 141 -3.72 -12.35 14.30
N GLN A 142 -3.36 -13.35 13.50
CA GLN A 142 -3.24 -14.73 13.95
C GLN A 142 -2.16 -14.91 15.02
N ARG A 143 -1.00 -14.24 14.88
CA ARG A 143 0.05 -14.27 15.92
C ARG A 143 -0.42 -13.63 17.22
N ILE A 144 -1.09 -12.48 17.13
CA ILE A 144 -1.65 -11.79 18.30
C ILE A 144 -2.72 -12.65 18.98
N ASP A 145 -3.59 -13.31 18.21
CA ASP A 145 -4.60 -14.23 18.75
C ASP A 145 -3.95 -15.40 19.49
N TYR A 146 -2.93 -16.02 18.88
CA TYR A 146 -2.21 -17.14 19.47
C TYR A 146 -1.52 -16.72 20.79
N LEU A 147 -0.77 -15.61 20.77
CA LEU A 147 -0.14 -15.07 21.98
C LEU A 147 -1.18 -14.82 23.07
N SER A 148 -2.30 -14.18 22.72
CA SER A 148 -3.37 -13.85 23.68
C SER A 148 -3.97 -15.10 24.33
N GLN A 149 -4.17 -16.17 23.55
CA GLN A 149 -4.72 -17.43 24.04
C GLN A 149 -3.76 -18.13 25.00
N GLU A 150 -2.47 -18.21 24.64
CA GLU A 150 -1.47 -18.85 25.49
C GLU A 150 -1.22 -18.05 26.78
N VAL A 151 -1.13 -16.72 26.69
CA VAL A 151 -1.02 -15.85 27.88
C VAL A 151 -2.22 -16.03 28.82
N TRP A 152 -3.45 -16.06 28.28
CA TRP A 152 -4.64 -16.26 29.10
C TRP A 152 -4.73 -17.66 29.71
N LYS A 153 -4.21 -18.68 29.01
CA LYS A 153 -4.11 -20.05 29.52
C LYS A 153 -3.17 -20.09 30.73
N GLU A 154 -1.99 -19.48 30.64
CA GLU A 154 -1.03 -19.43 31.76
C GLU A 154 -1.56 -18.61 32.93
N ALA A 155 -2.15 -17.44 32.70
CA ALA A 155 -2.74 -16.65 33.77
C ALA A 155 -3.86 -17.39 34.53
N ARG A 156 -4.69 -18.19 33.83
CA ARG A 156 -5.71 -19.02 34.48
C ARG A 156 -5.12 -20.16 35.30
N GLN A 157 -4.04 -20.77 34.81
CA GLN A 157 -3.35 -21.81 35.53
C GLN A 157 -2.66 -21.23 36.79
N PHE A 158 -2.07 -20.04 36.69
CA PHE A 158 -1.61 -19.26 37.84
C PHE A 158 -2.71 -19.11 38.89
N TRP A 159 -3.87 -18.59 38.49
CA TRP A 159 -4.98 -18.34 39.40
C TRP A 159 -5.47 -19.63 40.07
N ARG A 160 -5.49 -20.73 39.33
CA ARG A 160 -5.87 -22.05 39.83
C ARG A 160 -4.90 -22.56 40.88
N CYS A 161 -3.59 -22.49 40.64
CA CYS A 161 -2.57 -22.93 41.60
C CYS A 161 -2.64 -22.10 42.88
N HIS A 162 -2.69 -20.78 42.76
CA HIS A 162 -2.80 -19.87 43.91
C HIS A 162 -4.10 -20.09 44.72
N SER A 163 -5.24 -20.31 44.04
CA SER A 163 -6.52 -20.58 44.72
C SER A 163 -6.54 -21.91 45.50
N ARG A 164 -5.73 -22.90 45.09
CA ARG A 164 -5.60 -24.18 45.79
C ARG A 164 -4.74 -24.05 47.04
N GLU A 165 -3.64 -23.32 46.92
CA GLU A 165 -2.73 -22.99 48.03
C GLU A 165 -3.47 -22.22 49.13
N ALA A 166 -4.24 -21.20 48.77
CA ALA A 166 -5.06 -20.44 49.72
C ALA A 166 -6.09 -21.30 50.48
N LYS A 167 -6.37 -22.51 50.00
CA LYS A 167 -7.26 -23.50 50.63
C LYS A 167 -6.50 -24.64 51.32
N GLY A 168 -5.17 -24.53 51.46
CA GLY A 168 -4.31 -25.56 52.06
C GLY A 168 -4.17 -26.83 51.23
N GLN A 169 -4.46 -26.79 49.92
CA GLN A 169 -4.33 -27.94 49.03
C GLN A 169 -2.94 -27.97 48.37
N PRO A 170 -2.38 -29.16 48.07
CA PRO A 170 -1.12 -29.27 47.33
C PRO A 170 -1.23 -28.58 45.97
N SER A 171 -0.39 -27.57 45.75
CA SER A 171 -0.41 -26.71 44.55
C SER A 171 0.66 -27.06 43.51
N GLY A 172 1.70 -27.84 43.86
CA GLY A 172 2.81 -28.19 42.93
C GLY A 172 3.50 -26.94 42.36
N GLN A 173 3.60 -25.90 43.18
CA GLN A 173 3.65 -24.51 42.74
C GLN A 173 5.04 -24.03 42.33
N ASP A 174 6.08 -24.49 43.01
CA ASP A 174 7.45 -24.05 42.74
C ASP A 174 7.88 -24.45 41.32
N ASP A 175 7.57 -25.70 40.94
CA ASP A 175 7.80 -26.24 39.59
C ASP A 175 6.93 -25.54 38.52
N TYR A 176 5.75 -25.05 38.88
CA TYR A 176 4.89 -24.32 37.94
C TYR A 176 5.36 -22.88 37.70
N TRP A 177 5.82 -22.18 38.74
CA TRP A 177 6.34 -20.82 38.59
C TRP A 177 7.61 -20.77 37.78
N GLU A 178 8.51 -21.73 38.00
CA GLU A 178 9.72 -21.85 37.19
C GLU A 178 9.36 -22.06 35.72
N LYS A 179 8.46 -23.00 35.43
CA LYS A 179 7.98 -23.25 34.07
C LYS A 179 7.25 -22.06 33.45
N ALA A 180 6.47 -21.31 34.21
CA ALA A 180 5.76 -20.14 33.71
C ALA A 180 6.72 -19.00 33.36
N GLU A 181 7.75 -18.79 34.18
CA GLU A 181 8.81 -17.81 33.93
C GLU A 181 9.69 -18.22 32.74
N GLU A 182 10.09 -19.49 32.65
CA GLU A 182 10.79 -20.05 31.50
C GLU A 182 9.98 -19.86 30.22
N ARG A 183 8.70 -20.21 30.25
CA ARG A 183 7.81 -20.07 29.08
C ARG A 183 7.62 -18.61 28.66
N LEU A 184 7.53 -17.69 29.62
CA LEU A 184 7.49 -16.26 29.34
C LEU A 184 8.74 -15.82 28.59
N ARG A 185 9.92 -16.22 29.07
CA ARG A 185 11.22 -15.87 28.49
C ARG A 185 11.46 -16.52 27.13
N ASP A 186 11.15 -17.80 26.99
CA ASP A 186 11.60 -18.63 25.87
C ASP A 186 10.54 -18.75 24.75
N GLU A 187 9.26 -18.56 25.06
CA GLU A 187 8.18 -18.59 24.06
C GLU A 187 7.53 -17.21 23.84
N PHE A 188 7.09 -16.54 24.91
CA PHE A 188 6.26 -15.34 24.77
C PHE A 188 7.05 -14.11 24.35
N VAL A 189 8.23 -13.87 24.94
CA VAL A 189 9.09 -12.75 24.56
C VAL A 189 9.50 -12.83 23.08
N PRO A 190 10.02 -13.96 22.55
CA PRO A 190 10.34 -14.07 21.13
C PRO A 190 9.12 -13.88 20.20
N LEU A 191 7.93 -14.31 20.64
CA LEU A 191 6.70 -14.09 19.88
C LEU A 191 6.30 -12.61 19.85
N LEU A 192 6.45 -11.90 20.97
CA LEU A 192 6.22 -10.46 21.05
C LEU A 192 7.20 -9.68 20.17
N GLU A 193 8.48 -10.06 20.15
CA GLU A 193 9.50 -9.46 19.27
C GLU A 193 9.16 -9.67 17.79
N LYS A 194 8.64 -10.84 17.42
CA LYS A 194 8.15 -11.10 16.06
C LYS A 194 6.96 -10.20 15.71
N ILE A 195 6.01 -10.02 16.62
CA ILE A 195 4.88 -9.11 16.45
C ILE A 195 5.36 -7.66 16.28
N GLU A 196 6.33 -7.23 17.09
CA GLU A 196 6.95 -5.90 16.97
C GLU A 196 7.68 -5.71 15.64
N SER A 197 8.40 -6.72 15.19
CA SER A 197 9.04 -6.72 13.86
C SER A 197 8.02 -6.58 12.74
N ASP A 198 6.91 -7.32 12.82
CA ASP A 198 5.79 -7.21 11.86
C ASP A 198 5.17 -5.80 11.89
N PHE A 199 5.00 -5.19 13.07
CA PHE A 199 4.54 -3.79 13.20
C PHE A 199 5.52 -2.80 12.52
N ARG A 200 6.83 -2.93 12.77
CA ARG A 200 7.85 -2.06 12.17
C ARG A 200 7.90 -2.16 10.64
N LYS A 201 7.75 -3.36 10.10
CA LYS A 201 7.69 -3.59 8.64
C LYS A 201 6.47 -2.93 8.02
N LEU A 202 5.30 -3.09 8.65
CA LEU A 202 4.06 -2.49 8.16
C LEU A 202 4.05 -0.96 8.24
N LEU A 203 4.80 -0.37 9.18
CA LEU A 203 5.00 1.07 9.29
C LEU A 203 6.10 1.61 8.36
N GLY A 204 6.78 0.76 7.59
CA GLY A 204 7.86 1.17 6.70
C GLY A 204 9.16 1.58 7.41
N ILE A 205 9.34 1.19 8.68
CA ILE A 205 10.52 1.55 9.49
C ILE A 205 11.69 0.61 9.19
N GLN A 206 11.41 -0.65 8.86
CA GLN A 206 12.42 -1.55 8.28
C GLN A 206 12.33 -1.43 6.77
N ALA A 207 13.41 -0.95 6.14
CA ALA A 207 13.52 -0.94 4.69
C ALA A 207 13.19 -2.33 4.15
N THR A 208 12.15 -2.43 3.33
CA THR A 208 12.06 -3.50 2.36
C THR A 208 13.34 -3.41 1.54
N VAL A 209 14.25 -4.36 1.74
CA VAL A 209 15.30 -4.64 0.77
C VAL A 209 14.59 -5.27 -0.42
N GLU A 210 13.80 -4.48 -1.13
CA GLU A 210 13.38 -4.79 -2.48
C GLU A 210 14.62 -4.54 -3.35
N THR A 211 15.24 -5.63 -3.76
CA THR A 211 16.22 -5.65 -4.83
C THR A 211 15.57 -5.04 -6.06
N SER A 212 15.74 -3.74 -6.26
CA SER A 212 15.48 -3.09 -7.53
C SER A 212 16.29 -3.84 -8.59
N PRO A 213 15.70 -4.27 -9.72
CA PRO A 213 16.48 -4.81 -10.82
C PRO A 213 17.49 -3.75 -11.27
N PRO A 214 18.69 -4.16 -11.72
CA PRO A 214 19.70 -3.21 -12.15
C PRO A 214 19.11 -2.41 -13.32
N VAL A 215 18.92 -1.11 -13.09
CA VAL A 215 18.73 -0.15 -14.18
C VAL A 215 20.03 -0.17 -14.97
N SER A 216 20.04 -0.91 -16.08
CA SER A 216 21.07 -0.82 -17.10
C SER A 216 21.12 0.62 -17.59
N ARG A 217 22.00 1.43 -16.99
CA ARG A 217 22.44 2.69 -17.58
C ARG A 217 23.31 2.32 -18.77
N GLU A 218 22.72 2.25 -19.95
CA GLU A 218 23.48 2.37 -21.19
C GLU A 218 24.18 3.73 -21.16
N LEU A 219 25.52 3.69 -21.06
CA LEU A 219 26.36 4.86 -21.22
C LEU A 219 26.31 5.30 -22.69
N PRO A 220 26.17 6.61 -22.97
CA PRO A 220 26.19 7.10 -24.34
C PRO A 220 27.57 6.85 -24.96
N GLN A 221 27.56 6.18 -26.12
CA GLN A 221 28.75 5.96 -26.93
C GLN A 221 29.33 7.31 -27.40
N PRO A 222 30.64 7.53 -27.29
CA PRO A 222 31.25 8.73 -27.84
C PRO A 222 31.30 8.62 -29.37
N HIS A 223 30.67 9.57 -30.05
CA HIS A 223 30.85 9.76 -31.48
C HIS A 223 32.30 10.19 -31.75
N SER A 224 33.10 9.29 -32.31
CA SER A 224 34.38 9.61 -32.93
C SER A 224 34.13 10.17 -34.33
N SER A 225 34.55 11.42 -34.52
CA SER A 225 34.83 12.04 -35.83
C SER A 225 36.16 11.54 -36.39
#